data_AF-A0A2T2UCB9-F1
#
_entry.id   AF-A0A2T2UCB9-F1
#
_cell.length_a   1.000
_cell.length_b   1.000
_cell.length_c   1.000
_cell.angle_alpha   90.00
_cell.angle_beta   90.00
_cell.angle_gamma   90.00
#
_symmetry.space_group_name_H-M   'P 1'
#
loop_
_entity.id
_entity.type
_entity.pdbx_description
1 polymer ?
#
loop_
_entity_poly.entity_id
_entity_poly.type
_entity_poly.pdbx_seq_one_letter_code
_entity_poly.pdbx_strand_id
1 'polypeptide(L)'
;MLAVLEIAIPALYAAAIVVLTAYGGNLLWLSLVHANRETLRDGPVPDPDNLPVPDESWPVVTVQLPLYNEAEVARRLIDACVGLDYPRARLDIQVLDDSTDETTERVARRV
;
A
#
# COMPACT_ATOMS: atom_id res chain seq x y z
N MET A 1 2.42 31.72 35.94
CA MET A 1 1.95 31.44 34.57
C MET A 1 3.11 31.14 33.63
N LEU A 2 4.09 32.04 33.46
CA LEU A 2 5.27 31.81 32.61
C LEU A 2 6.11 30.59 33.02
N ALA A 3 6.49 30.47 34.30
CA ALA A 3 7.26 29.32 34.79
C ALA A 3 6.54 27.96 34.61
N VAL A 4 5.20 27.94 34.61
CA VAL A 4 4.43 26.72 34.37
C VAL A 4 4.50 26.35 32.88
N LEU A 5 4.40 27.33 31.98
CA LEU A 5 4.52 27.11 30.54
C LEU A 5 5.93 26.68 30.13
N GLU A 6 6.97 27.22 30.78
CA GLU A 6 8.37 26.84 30.57
C GLU A 6 8.65 25.37 30.86
N ILE A 7 7.89 24.75 31.77
CA ILE A 7 8.01 23.33 32.09
C ILE A 7 7.05 22.49 31.24
N ALA A 8 5.81 22.95 31.07
CA ALA A 8 4.77 22.20 30.38
C ALA A 8 5.07 22.00 28.89
N ILE A 9 5.58 23.01 28.19
CA ILE A 9 5.86 22.93 26.74
C ILE A 9 6.98 21.92 26.45
N PRO A 10 8.17 21.96 27.09
CA PRO A 10 9.20 20.95 26.87
C PRO A 10 8.77 19.55 27.30
N ALA A 11 7.98 19.42 28.38
CA ALA A 11 7.46 18.13 28.81
C ALA A 11 6.53 17.51 27.76
N LEU A 12 5.62 18.31 27.18
CA LEU A 12 4.74 17.87 26.09
C LEU A 12 5.54 17.52 24.83
N TYR A 13 6.56 18.32 24.50
CA TYR A 13 7.42 18.08 23.35
C TYR A 13 8.24 16.79 23.50
N ALA A 14 8.81 16.56 24.68
CA ALA A 14 9.52 15.32 25.00
C ALA A 14 8.58 14.11 24.92
N ALA A 15 7.36 14.23 25.43
CA ALA A 15 6.35 13.17 25.31
C ALA A 15 6.00 12.88 23.86
N ALA A 16 5.79 13.91 23.02
CA ALA A 16 5.52 13.74 21.60
C ALA A 16 6.69 13.05 20.87
N ILE A 17 7.94 13.41 21.17
CA ILE A 17 9.13 12.73 20.62
C ILE A 17 9.15 11.27 21.00
N VAL A 18 8.87 10.93 22.27
CA VAL A 18 8.83 9.53 22.72
C VAL A 18 7.76 8.74 21.96
N VAL A 19 6.56 9.31 21.79
CA VAL A 19 5.47 8.68 21.03
C VAL A 19 5.85 8.47 19.56
N LEU A 20 6.38 9.51 18.89
CA LEU A 20 6.81 9.41 17.49
C LEU A 20 7.97 8.42 17.32
N THR A 21 8.88 8.35 18.28
CA THR A 21 9.99 7.40 18.28
C THR A 21 9.49 5.97 18.43
N ALA A 22 8.52 5.73 19.33
CA ALA A 22 7.89 4.42 19.46
C ALA A 22 7.12 4.02 18.20
N TYR A 23 6.39 4.97 17.58
CA TYR A 23 5.68 4.76 16.32
C TYR A 23 6.64 4.42 15.17
N GLY A 24 7.71 5.20 14.97
CA GLY A 24 8.73 4.92 13.96
C GLY A 24 9.54 3.65 14.25
N GLY A 25 9.78 3.35 15.53
CA GLY A 25 10.43 2.12 15.99
C GLY A 25 9.62 0.86 15.67
N ASN A 26 8.28 0.95 15.61
CA ASN A 26 7.44 -0.15 15.15
C ASN A 26 7.74 -0.53 13.69
N LEU A 27 7.91 0.46 12.81
CA LEU A 27 8.28 0.21 11.42
C LEU A 27 9.66 -0.45 11.33
N LEU A 28 10.66 0.06 12.06
CA LEU A 28 11.98 -0.55 12.12
C LEU A 28 11.93 -1.99 12.64
N TRP A 29 11.16 -2.23 13.70
CA TRP A 29 10.95 -3.58 14.24
C TRP A 29 10.33 -4.51 13.20
N LEU A 30 9.28 -4.08 12.50
CA LEU A 30 8.65 -4.87 11.44
C LEU A 30 9.63 -5.15 10.29
N SER A 31 10.44 -4.17 9.87
CA SER A 31 11.47 -4.37 8.85
C SER A 31 12.56 -5.35 9.30
N LEU A 32 13.02 -5.28 10.56
CA LEU A 32 13.99 -6.22 11.12
C LEU A 32 13.39 -7.63 11.26
N VAL A 33 12.15 -7.74 11.72
CA VAL A 33 11.44 -9.02 11.81
C VAL A 33 11.27 -9.62 10.43
N HIS A 34 10.87 -8.83 9.44
CA HIS A 34 10.76 -9.27 8.05
C HIS A 34 12.11 -9.75 7.54
N ALA A 35 13.16 -8.93 7.57
CA ALA A 35 14.49 -9.29 7.11
C ALA A 35 15.07 -10.54 7.80
N ASN A 36 14.74 -10.76 9.09
CA ASN A 36 15.21 -11.92 9.85
C ASN A 36 14.30 -13.16 9.74
N ARG A 37 13.06 -13.00 9.25
CA ARG A 37 12.07 -14.08 9.11
C ARG A 37 11.69 -14.38 7.67
N GLU A 38 12.27 -13.68 6.70
CA GLU A 38 12.24 -14.07 5.31
C GLU A 38 13.07 -15.35 5.14
N THR A 39 12.51 -16.48 5.58
CA THR A 39 12.63 -17.70 4.79
C THR A 39 11.88 -17.39 3.50
N LEU A 40 12.63 -17.04 2.45
CA LEU A 40 12.12 -17.06 1.09
C LEU A 40 11.31 -18.35 0.94
N ARG A 41 10.05 -18.25 0.51
CA ARG A 41 9.25 -19.44 0.24
C ARG A 41 10.05 -20.31 -0.70
N ASP A 42 10.43 -21.50 -0.24
CA ASP A 42 11.10 -22.46 -1.10
C ASP A 42 10.22 -22.71 -2.32
N GLY A 43 10.76 -22.39 -3.48
CA GLY A 43 10.04 -22.39 -4.74
C GLY A 43 10.94 -21.89 -5.85
N PRO A 44 10.65 -22.25 -7.11
CA PRO A 44 11.37 -21.68 -8.23
C PRO A 44 11.13 -20.17 -8.22
N VAL A 45 12.19 -19.39 -8.00
CA VAL A 45 12.15 -17.95 -8.30
C VAL A 45 12.10 -17.84 -9.82
N PRO A 46 11.04 -17.24 -10.40
CA PRO A 46 10.99 -17.03 -11.84
C PRO A 46 12.20 -16.22 -12.29
N ASP A 47 12.88 -16.69 -13.33
CA ASP A 47 13.97 -15.94 -13.95
C ASP A 47 13.38 -14.66 -14.59
N PRO A 48 13.80 -13.46 -14.15
CA PRO A 48 13.29 -12.20 -14.69
C PRO A 48 13.50 -12.07 -16.20
N ASP A 49 14.54 -12.70 -16.74
CA ASP A 49 14.89 -12.65 -18.15
C ASP A 49 14.15 -13.73 -18.97
N ASN A 50 13.39 -14.62 -18.33
CA ASN A 50 12.69 -15.74 -18.94
C ASN A 50 11.26 -15.90 -18.41
N LEU A 51 10.50 -14.81 -18.46
CA LEU A 51 9.07 -14.82 -18.15
C LEU A 51 8.25 -15.32 -19.37
N PRO A 52 7.16 -16.08 -19.15
CA PRO A 52 6.28 -16.47 -20.23
C PRO A 52 5.60 -15.25 -20.84
N VAL A 53 5.50 -15.21 -22.18
CA VAL A 53 4.81 -14.13 -22.89
C VAL A 53 3.31 -14.28 -22.69
N PRO A 54 2.59 -13.21 -22.28
CA PRO A 54 1.15 -13.28 -22.15
C PRO A 54 0.46 -13.60 -23.46
N ASP A 55 -0.45 -14.58 -23.43
CA ASP A 55 -1.16 -15.04 -24.62
C ASP A 55 -2.63 -15.37 -24.32
N GLU A 56 -3.45 -15.44 -25.37
CA GLU A 56 -4.90 -15.64 -25.27
C GLU A 56 -5.33 -17.02 -24.71
N SER A 57 -4.41 -17.96 -24.47
CA SER A 57 -4.71 -19.22 -23.77
C SER A 57 -4.74 -19.08 -22.25
N TRP A 58 -4.25 -17.96 -21.72
CA TRP A 58 -4.23 -17.69 -20.29
C TRP A 58 -5.66 -17.58 -19.72
N PRO A 59 -5.84 -17.90 -18.42
CA PRO A 59 -7.16 -17.83 -17.80
C PRO A 59 -7.69 -16.39 -17.78
N VAL A 60 -8.99 -16.24 -17.56
CA VAL A 60 -9.53 -14.93 -17.19
C VAL A 60 -9.16 -14.67 -15.73
N VAL A 61 -8.60 -13.50 -15.44
CA VAL A 61 -8.21 -13.07 -14.10
C VAL A 61 -8.94 -11.80 -13.73
N THR A 62 -9.53 -11.78 -12.53
CA THR A 62 -10.13 -10.58 -11.94
C THR A 62 -9.26 -10.07 -10.80
N VAL A 63 -8.82 -8.82 -10.90
CA VAL A 63 -8.14 -8.10 -9.82
C VAL A 63 -9.18 -7.27 -9.06
N GLN A 64 -9.35 -7.55 -7.77
CA GLN A 64 -10.28 -6.82 -6.90
C GLN A 64 -9.53 -5.76 -6.09
N LEU A 65 -10.02 -4.53 -6.15
CA LEU A 65 -9.46 -3.35 -5.48
C LEU A 65 -10.46 -2.82 -4.45
N PRO A 66 -10.48 -3.36 -3.22
CA PRO A 66 -11.28 -2.81 -2.12
C PRO A 66 -10.65 -1.50 -1.63
N LEU A 67 -11.45 -0.43 -1.60
CA LEU A 67 -11.03 0.91 -1.23
C LEU A 67 -11.92 1.49 -0.11
N TYR A 68 -11.28 2.16 0.85
CA TYR A 68 -11.97 2.93 1.89
C TYR A 68 -11.11 4.12 2.35
N ASN A 69 -11.48 5.32 1.91
CA ASN A 69 -10.83 6.59 2.25
C ASN A 69 -9.33 6.66 1.89
N GLU A 70 -8.99 6.21 0.68
CA GLU A 70 -7.61 6.13 0.17
C GLU A 70 -7.39 6.97 -1.10
N ALA A 71 -7.95 8.19 -1.12
CA ALA A 71 -7.96 9.13 -2.24
C ALA A 71 -6.59 9.36 -2.95
N GLU A 72 -5.48 9.32 -2.20
CA GLU A 72 -4.12 9.53 -2.72
C GLU A 72 -3.46 8.28 -3.32
N VAL A 73 -4.05 7.11 -3.07
CA VAL A 73 -3.57 5.79 -3.50
C VAL A 73 -4.45 5.20 -4.58
N ALA A 74 -5.76 5.46 -4.55
CA ALA A 74 -6.73 4.87 -5.48
C ALA A 74 -6.31 5.00 -6.96
N ARG A 75 -5.89 6.20 -7.38
CA ARG A 75 -5.47 6.44 -8.77
C ARG A 75 -4.25 5.62 -9.17
N ARG A 76 -3.17 5.66 -8.39
CA ARG A 76 -1.92 4.95 -8.71
C ARG A 76 -2.11 3.44 -8.67
N LEU A 77 -3.01 2.96 -7.81
CA LEU A 77 -3.37 1.55 -7.71
C LEU A 77 -4.05 1.08 -8.99
N ILE A 78 -5.09 1.80 -9.43
CA ILE A 78 -5.80 1.50 -10.69
C ILE A 78 -4.82 1.56 -11.88
N ASP A 79 -3.97 2.59 -11.94
CA ASP A 79 -2.93 2.73 -12.97
C ASP A 79 -1.99 1.51 -13.02
N ALA A 80 -1.54 1.03 -11.85
CA ALA A 80 -0.65 -0.12 -11.75
C ALA A 80 -1.34 -1.41 -12.21
N CYS A 81 -2.61 -1.62 -11.86
CA CYS A 81 -3.38 -2.79 -12.29
C CYS A 81 -3.62 -2.79 -13.80
N VAL A 82 -3.88 -1.62 -14.40
CA VAL A 82 -4.00 -1.48 -15.86
C VAL A 82 -2.66 -1.75 -16.56
N GLY A 83 -1.54 -1.49 -15.88
CA GLY A 83 -0.19 -1.73 -16.38
C GLY A 83 0.30 -3.18 -16.26
N LEU A 84 -0.52 -4.11 -15.78
CA LEU A 84 -0.16 -5.53 -15.72
C LEU A 84 0.05 -6.09 -17.13
N ASP A 85 1.13 -6.85 -17.30
CA ASP A 85 1.43 -7.56 -18.55
C ASP A 85 0.55 -8.81 -18.65
N TYR A 86 -0.69 -8.60 -19.13
CA TYR A 86 -1.73 -9.62 -19.24
C TYR A 86 -2.59 -9.37 -20.49
N PRO A 87 -3.16 -10.40 -21.14
CA PRO A 87 -4.03 -10.17 -22.29
C PRO A 87 -5.25 -9.35 -21.87
N ARG A 88 -5.51 -8.23 -22.57
CA ARG A 88 -6.54 -7.25 -22.16
C ARG A 88 -7.95 -7.83 -22.14
N ALA A 89 -8.25 -8.78 -23.02
CA ALA A 89 -9.55 -9.45 -23.05
C ALA A 89 -9.73 -10.48 -21.94
N ARG A 90 -8.68 -10.75 -21.16
CA ARG A 90 -8.61 -11.75 -20.09
C ARG A 90 -8.38 -11.11 -18.71
N LEU A 91 -8.22 -9.79 -18.62
CA LEU A 91 -7.99 -9.07 -17.37
C LEU A 91 -9.18 -8.20 -17.01
N ASP A 92 -9.85 -8.54 -15.93
CA ASP A 92 -10.90 -7.74 -15.33
C ASP A 92 -10.34 -7.00 -14.10
N ILE A 93 -10.63 -5.71 -13.98
CA ILE A 93 -10.27 -4.91 -12.80
C ILE A 93 -11.56 -4.42 -12.15
N GLN A 94 -11.84 -4.90 -10.94
CA GLN A 94 -13.03 -4.54 -10.17
C GLN A 94 -12.64 -3.62 -9.03
N VAL A 95 -13.15 -2.38 -9.05
CA VAL A 95 -12.99 -1.44 -7.94
C VAL A 95 -14.20 -1.54 -7.01
N LEU A 96 -13.96 -1.89 -5.75
CA LEU A 96 -14.98 -1.98 -4.70
C LEU A 96 -14.77 -0.80 -3.76
N ASP A 97 -15.47 0.29 -4.01
CA ASP A 97 -15.32 1.51 -3.22
C ASP A 97 -16.52 1.68 -2.26
N ASP A 98 -16.22 1.69 -0.95
CA ASP A 98 -17.17 1.99 0.13
C ASP A 98 -16.76 3.27 0.89
N SER A 99 -15.97 4.12 0.25
CA SER A 99 -15.44 5.35 0.86
C SER A 99 -16.54 6.37 1.14
N THR A 100 -16.28 7.21 2.13
CA THR A 100 -17.17 8.32 2.54
C THR A 100 -16.55 9.70 2.29
N ASP A 101 -15.37 9.73 1.65
CA ASP A 101 -14.62 10.93 1.33
C ASP A 101 -14.49 11.14 -0.20
N GLU A 102 -13.54 11.99 -0.60
CA GLU A 102 -13.24 12.30 -2.00
C GLU A 102 -12.67 11.12 -2.83
N THR A 103 -12.42 9.95 -2.22
CA THR A 103 -11.92 8.76 -2.92
C THR A 103 -12.85 8.36 -4.06
N THR A 104 -14.17 8.37 -3.83
CA THR A 104 -15.16 7.97 -4.84
C THR A 104 -15.13 8.85 -6.07
N GLU A 105 -15.02 10.17 -5.90
CA GLU A 105 -14.89 11.09 -7.04
C GLU A 105 -13.57 10.86 -7.80
N ARG A 106 -12.48 10.60 -7.08
CA ARG A 106 -11.17 10.34 -7.71
C ARG A 106 -11.15 9.01 -8.47
N VAL A 107 -11.77 7.97 -7.93
CA VAL A 107 -11.93 6.67 -8.59
C VAL A 107 -12.80 6.81 -9.84
N ALA A 108 -13.96 7.45 -9.73
CA ALA A 108 -14.91 7.60 -10.83
C ALA A 108 -14.35 8.41 -12.02
N ARG A 109 -13.39 9.31 -11.79
CA ARG A 109 -12.70 10.02 -12.88
C ARG A 109 -11.68 9.15 -13.62
N ARG A 110 -11.26 8.04 -13.02
CA ARG A 110 -10.17 7.21 -13.55
C ARG A 110 -10.66 5.94 -14.26
N VAL A 111 -11.80 5.41 -13.83
CA VAL A 111 -12.51 4.28 -14.47
C VAL A 111 -13.37 4.81 -15.61
#